data_AF-A0A416HTI0-F1
#
_entry.id   AF-A0A416HTI0-F1
#
_cell.length_a   1.000
_cell.length_b   1.000
_cell.length_c   1.000
_cell.angle_alpha   90.00
_cell.angle_beta   90.00
_cell.angle_gamma   90.00
#
_symmetry.space_group_name_H-M   'P 1'
#
loop_
_entity.id
_entity.type
_entity.pdbx_description
1 polymer ?
#
loop_
_entity_poly.entity_id
_entity_poly.type
_entity_poly.pdbx_seq_one_letter_code
_entity_poly.pdbx_strand_id
1 'polypeptide(L)'
;MRLFLEENLVTGNTLTPDGVLAYIALRKMMDENIFLKSLEITEDCVSINRMAYTLVGVSEKYPKAFTDALQRGIYELDAVDRIKIVQSFGKGIEFVLDIKNLYFDTSKEGQHFVMVSSDEVERILTHDADMKKKISILKYYVALVSSFDWSANMKCKDGMPNLQGKIGHMTQDYVGGLAGISGRTCQRYNVVLEDEMKMIYIYRSNDKIKEDDSLRQITNCYSRYEDKDLCEMYASDFEDKMGYKHRIVRTKKNKEQADNNRRLAQIYNRICEGYGDSYDEDTIRKVYKYVTNKNKTVIDEIDKKQSQEYMSSSDKDYVKNLQSQIRDTLIFEQFDYLNEDSQDGNSDEDIWGEIDAIENGYTVEEILEMPTASDVVA
;
A
#
# COMPACT_ATOMS: atom_id res chain seq x y z
N MET A 1 -11.02 -3.70 25.92
CA MET A 1 -12.17 -2.85 25.48
C MET A 1 -11.74 -2.02 24.26
N ARG A 2 -12.63 -1.73 23.30
CA ARG A 2 -12.34 -0.83 22.17
C ARG A 2 -12.81 0.59 22.48
N LEU A 3 -11.92 1.55 22.28
CA LEU A 3 -12.16 2.98 22.45
C LEU A 3 -12.37 3.62 21.09
N PHE A 4 -13.42 4.44 20.99
CA PHE A 4 -13.69 5.28 19.83
C PHE A 4 -13.25 6.72 20.15
N LEU A 5 -12.35 7.24 19.33
CA LEU A 5 -11.72 8.54 19.49
C LEU A 5 -12.03 9.42 18.27
N GLU A 6 -12.48 10.66 18.48
CA GLU A 6 -12.73 11.60 17.39
C GLU A 6 -11.42 11.94 16.67
N GLU A 7 -11.35 11.68 15.37
CA GLU A 7 -10.09 11.75 14.61
C GLU A 7 -9.47 13.15 14.61
N ASN A 8 -10.30 14.18 14.43
CA ASN A 8 -9.87 15.59 14.40
C ASN A 8 -9.31 16.09 15.74
N LEU A 9 -9.58 15.39 16.84
CA LEU A 9 -9.12 15.75 18.16
C LEU A 9 -7.80 15.06 18.52
N VAL A 10 -7.60 13.83 18.03
CA VAL A 10 -6.39 13.03 18.32
C VAL A 10 -5.30 13.16 17.26
N THR A 11 -5.62 13.70 16.09
CA THR A 11 -4.66 14.00 15.02
C THR A 11 -4.47 15.52 14.86
N GLY A 12 -3.37 15.89 14.23
CA GLY A 12 -2.97 17.27 14.01
C GLY A 12 -2.51 17.99 15.28
N ASN A 13 -2.77 19.29 15.31
CA ASN A 13 -2.23 20.22 16.31
C ASN A 13 -3.28 20.74 17.31
N THR A 14 -4.52 20.25 17.24
CA THR A 14 -5.61 20.68 18.15
C THR A 14 -5.26 20.42 19.61
N LEU A 15 -4.75 19.21 19.90
CA LEU A 15 -4.30 18.81 21.22
C LEU A 15 -2.81 18.43 21.19
N THR A 16 -2.11 18.70 22.29
CA THR A 16 -0.76 18.17 22.49
C THR A 16 -0.84 16.69 22.90
N PRO A 17 0.29 15.97 23.04
CA PRO A 17 0.27 14.62 23.61
C PRO A 17 -0.42 14.54 24.98
N ASP A 18 -0.36 15.59 25.80
CA ASP A 18 -1.00 15.65 27.10
C ASP A 18 -2.53 15.75 26.98
N GLY A 19 -3.03 16.58 26.06
CA GLY A 19 -4.46 16.66 25.73
C GLY A 19 -5.03 15.35 25.20
N VAL A 20 -4.31 14.68 24.28
CA VAL A 20 -4.72 13.37 23.76
C VAL A 20 -4.76 12.31 24.87
N LEU A 21 -3.81 12.33 25.79
CA LEU A 21 -3.78 11.43 26.94
C LEU A 21 -5.01 11.61 27.85
N ALA A 22 -5.33 12.87 28.20
CA ALA A 22 -6.50 13.18 29.03
C ALA A 22 -7.80 12.78 28.31
N TYR A 23 -7.89 13.03 27.00
CA TYR A 23 -9.04 12.65 26.19
C TYR A 23 -9.28 11.14 26.22
N ILE A 24 -8.24 10.34 26.02
CA ILE A 24 -8.32 8.87 26.07
C ILE A 24 -8.80 8.40 27.45
N ALA A 25 -8.28 8.98 28.54
CA ALA A 25 -8.71 8.64 29.90
C ALA A 25 -10.20 8.94 30.12
N LEU A 26 -10.66 10.14 29.76
CA LEU A 26 -12.07 10.52 29.92
C LEU A 26 -13.01 9.70 29.04
N ARG A 27 -12.63 9.40 27.79
CA ARG A 27 -13.40 8.51 26.91
C ARG A 27 -13.52 7.11 27.49
N LYS A 28 -12.43 6.57 28.04
CA LYS A 28 -12.43 5.28 28.73
C LYS A 28 -13.36 5.28 29.95
N MET A 29 -13.27 6.30 30.80
CA MET A 29 -14.16 6.46 31.97
C MET A 29 -15.63 6.59 31.57
N MET A 30 -15.92 7.32 30.50
CA MET A 30 -17.28 7.51 29.98
C MET A 30 -17.84 6.20 29.42
N ASP A 31 -17.05 5.43 28.68
CA ASP A 31 -17.48 4.14 28.11
C ASP A 31 -17.75 3.08 29.21
N GLU A 32 -17.08 3.20 30.36
CA GLU A 32 -17.28 2.36 31.56
C GLU A 32 -18.48 2.79 32.43
N ASN A 33 -18.99 4.02 32.26
CA ASN A 33 -20.11 4.56 33.03
C ASN A 33 -21.37 4.70 32.17
N ILE A 34 -22.37 3.85 32.42
CA ILE A 34 -23.59 3.78 31.61
C ILE A 34 -24.35 5.11 31.54
N PHE A 35 -24.37 5.91 32.61
CA PHE A 35 -25.12 7.18 32.66
C PHE A 35 -24.44 8.29 31.86
N LEU A 36 -23.10 8.32 31.88
CA LEU A 36 -22.33 9.24 31.05
C LEU A 36 -22.43 8.83 29.58
N LYS A 37 -22.41 7.52 29.30
CA LYS A 37 -22.56 6.98 27.95
C LYS A 37 -23.95 7.23 27.36
N SER A 38 -25.02 7.14 28.17
CA SER A 38 -26.39 7.41 27.75
C SER A 38 -26.74 8.90 27.72
N LEU A 39 -25.82 9.78 28.16
CA LEU A 39 -26.03 11.21 28.34
C LEU A 39 -27.16 11.58 29.32
N GLU A 40 -27.59 10.64 30.17
CA GLU A 40 -28.51 10.92 31.27
C GLU A 40 -27.86 11.85 32.30
N ILE A 41 -26.54 11.72 32.47
CA ILE A 41 -25.70 12.60 33.26
C ILE A 41 -24.56 13.06 32.37
N THR A 42 -24.18 14.34 32.48
CA THR A 42 -23.08 14.93 31.72
C THR A 42 -21.95 15.45 32.59
N GLU A 43 -22.19 15.61 33.90
CA GLU A 43 -21.18 16.03 34.86
C GLU A 43 -20.65 14.84 35.66
N ASP A 44 -19.33 14.71 35.80
CA ASP A 44 -18.70 13.71 36.68
C ASP A 44 -17.59 14.34 37.54
N CYS A 45 -17.40 13.79 38.74
CA CYS A 45 -16.27 14.12 39.60
C CYS A 45 -15.06 13.26 39.21
N VAL A 46 -14.03 13.91 38.69
CA VAL A 46 -12.84 13.27 38.14
C VAL A 46 -11.61 13.74 38.90
N SER A 47 -10.84 12.79 39.44
CA SER A 47 -9.51 13.05 39.98
C SER A 47 -8.43 12.61 39.01
N ILE A 48 -7.28 13.28 39.06
CA ILE A 48 -6.12 12.90 38.24
C ILE A 48 -5.67 11.46 38.52
N ASN A 49 -5.78 11.01 39.78
CA ASN A 49 -5.48 9.63 40.16
C ASN A 49 -6.48 8.63 39.59
N ARG A 50 -7.77 8.99 39.49
CA ARG A 50 -8.78 8.15 38.82
C ARG A 50 -8.46 8.00 37.34
N MET A 51 -8.11 9.08 36.65
CA MET A 51 -7.68 9.03 35.25
C MET A 51 -6.45 8.14 35.05
N ALA A 52 -5.43 8.30 35.90
CA ALA A 52 -4.22 7.48 35.86
C ALA A 52 -4.54 5.99 36.06
N TYR A 53 -5.35 5.67 37.08
CA TYR A 53 -5.83 4.31 37.33
C TYR A 53 -6.59 3.73 36.14
N THR A 54 -7.48 4.51 35.53
CA THR A 54 -8.22 4.07 34.35
C THR A 54 -7.28 3.73 33.18
N LEU A 55 -6.15 4.41 33.04
CA LEU A 55 -5.21 4.17 31.94
C LEU A 55 -4.25 2.98 32.17
N VAL A 56 -3.71 2.81 33.38
CA VAL A 56 -2.63 1.84 33.65
C VAL A 56 -2.86 0.91 34.85
N GLY A 57 -4.04 0.96 35.46
CA GLY A 57 -4.38 0.14 36.61
C GLY A 57 -3.70 0.59 37.91
N VAL A 58 -3.66 -0.32 38.89
CA VAL A 58 -3.15 -0.03 40.25
C VAL A 58 -1.65 0.26 40.22
N SER A 59 -1.24 1.34 40.90
CA SER A 59 0.15 1.67 41.18
C SER A 59 0.30 2.17 42.61
N GLU A 60 1.42 1.86 43.26
CA GLU A 60 1.75 2.43 44.57
C GLU A 60 1.88 3.96 44.49
N LYS A 61 2.46 4.46 43.38
CA LYS A 61 2.60 5.89 43.11
C LYS A 61 2.74 6.15 41.62
N TYR A 62 1.82 6.93 41.06
CA TYR A 62 1.94 7.40 39.68
C TYR A 62 3.09 8.41 39.53
N PRO A 63 3.89 8.32 38.46
CA PRO A 63 4.95 9.28 38.18
C PRO A 63 4.39 10.69 38.07
N LYS A 64 5.07 11.68 38.66
CA LYS A 64 4.61 13.08 38.64
C LYS A 64 4.43 13.61 37.21
N ALA A 65 5.35 13.26 36.30
CA ALA A 65 5.22 13.65 34.89
C ALA A 65 3.92 13.15 34.23
N PHE A 66 3.40 12.01 34.69
CA PHE A 66 2.14 11.43 34.19
C PHE A 66 0.93 12.20 34.72
N THR A 67 0.89 12.42 36.04
CA THR A 67 -0.19 13.17 36.67
C THR A 67 -0.24 14.62 36.21
N ASP A 68 0.92 15.27 36.06
CA ASP A 68 1.00 16.63 35.55
C ASP A 68 0.55 16.71 34.08
N ALA A 69 0.80 15.68 33.27
CA ALA A 69 0.32 15.61 31.88
C ALA A 69 -1.20 15.47 31.80
N LEU A 70 -1.80 14.60 32.61
CA LEU A 70 -3.26 14.48 32.69
C LEU A 70 -3.92 15.80 33.11
N GLN A 71 -3.33 16.48 34.10
CA GLN A 71 -3.81 17.79 34.54
C GLN A 71 -3.74 18.84 33.42
N ARG A 72 -2.61 18.95 32.72
CA ARG A 72 -2.49 19.85 31.56
C ARG A 72 -3.49 19.50 30.47
N GLY A 73 -3.69 18.22 30.20
CA GLY A 73 -4.63 17.74 29.20
C GLY A 73 -6.09 18.10 29.50
N ILE A 74 -6.51 18.13 30.76
CA ILE A 74 -7.83 18.66 31.16
C ILE A 74 -7.96 20.13 30.74
N TYR A 75 -6.97 20.97 31.05
CA TYR A 75 -7.01 22.38 30.66
C TYR A 75 -6.96 22.59 29.15
N GLU A 76 -6.25 21.75 28.40
CA GLU A 76 -6.28 21.78 26.92
C GLU A 76 -7.67 21.45 26.38
N LEU A 77 -8.33 20.42 26.92
CA LEU A 77 -9.68 20.01 26.50
C LEU A 77 -10.74 21.07 26.80
N ASP A 78 -10.62 21.77 27.93
CA ASP A 78 -11.47 22.91 28.28
C ASP A 78 -11.23 24.07 27.31
N ALA A 79 -9.96 24.36 26.97
CA ALA A 79 -9.59 25.43 26.05
C ALA A 79 -10.05 25.20 24.59
N VAL A 80 -10.32 23.95 24.20
CA VAL A 80 -10.90 23.60 22.88
C VAL A 80 -12.39 23.25 22.95
N ASP A 81 -13.07 23.64 24.03
CA ASP A 81 -14.51 23.48 24.26
C ASP A 81 -15.01 22.02 24.21
N ARG A 82 -14.13 21.04 24.45
CA ARG A 82 -14.46 19.61 24.44
C ARG A 82 -14.91 19.09 25.80
N ILE A 83 -14.54 19.79 26.86
CA ILE A 83 -15.14 19.66 28.18
C ILE A 83 -15.39 21.06 28.74
N LYS A 84 -16.07 21.14 29.87
CA LYS A 84 -16.14 22.36 30.67
C LYS A 84 -15.76 22.07 32.11
N ILE A 85 -14.79 22.78 32.65
CA ILE A 85 -14.45 22.73 34.07
C ILE A 85 -15.52 23.51 34.86
N VAL A 86 -16.42 22.78 35.52
CA VAL A 86 -17.46 23.37 36.39
C VAL A 86 -16.85 23.82 37.71
N GLN A 87 -16.00 22.98 38.29
CA GLN A 87 -15.30 23.26 39.53
C GLN A 87 -13.94 22.57 39.58
N SER A 88 -12.98 23.17 40.28
CA SER A 88 -11.65 22.60 40.53
C SER A 88 -11.32 22.64 42.01
N PHE A 89 -10.79 21.55 42.53
CA PHE A 89 -10.39 21.38 43.93
C PHE A 89 -8.90 21.00 44.04
N GLY A 90 -8.35 21.15 45.25
CA GLY A 90 -7.02 20.64 45.58
C GLY A 90 -5.89 21.17 44.68
N LYS A 91 -6.01 22.40 44.17
CA LYS A 91 -5.08 22.99 43.17
C LYS A 91 -5.07 22.24 41.81
N GLY A 92 -6.22 21.76 41.36
CA GLY A 92 -6.38 21.09 40.07
C GLY A 92 -6.01 19.62 40.10
N ILE A 93 -6.24 18.95 41.23
CA ILE A 93 -6.06 17.49 41.37
C ILE A 93 -7.40 16.76 41.23
N GLU A 94 -8.50 17.47 41.52
CA GLU A 94 -9.87 16.98 41.44
C GLU A 94 -10.74 18.04 40.75
N PHE A 95 -11.68 17.59 39.93
CA PHE A 95 -12.51 18.44 39.10
C PHE A 95 -13.95 17.92 39.06
N VAL A 96 -14.91 18.83 38.96
CA VAL A 96 -16.22 18.53 38.39
C VAL A 96 -16.17 18.99 36.94
N LEU A 97 -16.34 18.04 36.02
CA LEU A 97 -16.26 18.28 34.58
C LEU A 97 -17.62 17.99 33.94
N ASP A 98 -18.11 18.92 33.12
CA ASP A 98 -19.15 18.62 32.13
C ASP A 98 -18.47 18.06 30.87
N ILE A 99 -18.74 16.79 30.58
CA ILE A 99 -18.12 16.03 29.49
C ILE A 99 -19.07 15.83 28.30
N LYS A 100 -20.20 16.55 28.24
CA LYS A 100 -21.19 16.43 27.17
C LYS A 100 -20.57 16.48 25.77
N ASN A 101 -19.62 17.38 25.55
CA ASN A 101 -18.98 17.61 24.25
C ASN A 101 -17.91 16.55 23.89
N LEU A 102 -17.62 15.59 24.78
CA LEU A 102 -16.84 14.39 24.46
C LEU A 102 -17.68 13.30 23.81
N TYR A 103 -19.00 13.35 23.95
CA TYR A 103 -19.89 12.42 23.29
C TYR A 103 -19.90 12.68 21.79
N PHE A 104 -19.74 11.61 21.03
CA PHE A 104 -19.95 11.64 19.60
C PHE A 104 -20.56 10.32 19.12
N ASP A 105 -21.34 10.40 18.06
CA ASP A 105 -22.11 9.27 17.55
C ASP A 105 -21.39 8.66 16.36
N THR A 106 -20.79 7.50 16.57
CA THR A 106 -20.03 6.77 15.54
C THR A 106 -20.90 6.27 14.38
N SER A 107 -22.23 6.32 14.51
CA SER A 107 -23.17 5.95 13.44
C SER A 107 -23.52 7.10 12.49
N LYS A 108 -23.20 8.35 12.86
CA LYS A 108 -23.51 9.52 12.03
C LYS A 108 -22.57 9.64 10.84
N GLU A 109 -23.15 9.91 9.69
CA GLU A 109 -22.40 10.20 8.48
C GLU A 109 -21.54 11.46 8.65
N GLY A 110 -20.30 11.43 8.14
CA GLY A 110 -19.33 12.51 8.26
C GLY A 110 -18.58 12.56 9.60
N GLN A 111 -18.89 11.67 10.55
CA GLN A 111 -18.18 11.56 11.82
C GLN A 111 -16.98 10.60 11.68
N HIS A 112 -15.78 11.16 11.57
CA HIS A 112 -14.55 10.39 11.48
C HIS A 112 -13.97 10.03 12.85
N PHE A 113 -13.56 8.78 13.04
CA PHE A 113 -13.07 8.28 14.31
C PHE A 113 -11.96 7.24 14.14
N VAL A 114 -11.14 7.13 15.19
CA VAL A 114 -10.05 6.17 15.32
C VAL A 114 -10.42 5.13 16.38
N MET A 115 -10.14 3.87 16.08
CA MET A 115 -10.33 2.77 17.03
C MET A 115 -9.01 2.28 17.61
N VAL A 116 -8.90 2.36 18.93
CA VAL A 116 -7.75 1.90 19.71
C VAL A 116 -8.25 1.05 20.87
N SER A 117 -7.57 -0.03 21.23
CA SER A 117 -7.93 -0.85 22.37
C SER A 117 -7.33 -0.30 23.66
N SER A 118 -8.00 -0.56 24.79
CA SER A 118 -7.46 -0.21 26.11
C SER A 118 -6.12 -0.89 26.39
N ASP A 119 -5.94 -2.12 25.88
CA ASP A 119 -4.72 -2.91 26.08
C ASP A 119 -3.54 -2.30 25.30
N GLU A 120 -3.79 -1.73 24.11
CA GLU A 120 -2.80 -0.97 23.34
C GLU A 120 -2.34 0.29 24.12
N VAL A 121 -3.28 1.03 24.72
CA VAL A 121 -2.98 2.22 25.52
C VAL A 121 -2.14 1.84 26.75
N GLU A 122 -2.57 0.82 27.49
CA GLU A 122 -1.88 0.35 28.69
C GLU A 122 -0.47 -0.13 28.36
N ARG A 123 -0.30 -0.91 27.28
CA ARG A 123 1.01 -1.43 26.85
C ARG A 123 2.00 -0.32 26.55
N ILE A 124 1.58 0.78 25.92
CA ILE A 124 2.46 1.94 25.64
C ILE A 124 2.84 2.66 26.95
N LEU A 125 1.88 2.90 27.83
CA LEU A 125 2.09 3.68 29.05
C LEU A 125 2.87 2.91 30.13
N THR A 126 2.88 1.58 30.07
CA THR A 126 3.61 0.70 31.01
C THR A 126 4.99 0.27 30.52
N HIS A 127 5.34 0.51 29.25
CA HIS A 127 6.64 0.17 28.67
C HIS A 127 7.86 0.75 29.42
N ASP A 128 9.08 0.25 29.20
CA ASP A 128 10.28 0.76 29.88
C ASP A 128 10.88 1.98 29.17
N ALA A 129 10.23 3.14 29.33
CA ALA A 129 10.68 4.42 28.79
C ALA A 129 10.31 5.60 29.71
N ASP A 130 10.95 6.75 29.48
CA ASP A 130 10.55 8.00 30.13
C ASP A 130 9.07 8.31 29.86
N MET A 131 8.37 8.82 30.88
CA MET A 131 6.93 9.08 30.82
C MET A 131 6.55 10.07 29.71
N LYS A 132 7.33 11.13 29.47
CA LYS A 132 7.02 12.08 28.39
C LYS A 132 7.18 11.42 27.03
N LYS A 133 8.16 10.53 26.88
CA LYS A 133 8.36 9.73 25.67
C LYS A 133 7.17 8.79 25.44
N LYS A 134 6.69 8.10 26.48
CA LYS A 134 5.50 7.21 26.41
C LYS A 134 4.26 7.95 25.92
N ILE A 135 3.98 9.11 26.50
CA ILE A 135 2.82 9.94 26.14
C ILE A 135 2.93 10.42 24.68
N SER A 136 4.14 10.79 24.25
CA SER A 136 4.40 11.18 22.85
C SER A 136 4.25 9.99 21.88
N ILE A 137 4.72 8.81 22.26
CA ILE A 137 4.53 7.57 21.49
C ILE A 137 3.04 7.23 21.38
N LEU A 138 2.26 7.41 22.46
CA LEU A 138 0.82 7.16 22.44
C LEU A 138 0.12 8.04 21.40
N LYS A 139 0.38 9.36 21.38
CA LYS A 139 -0.18 10.25 20.35
C LYS A 139 0.23 9.80 18.94
N TYR A 140 1.49 9.46 18.73
CA TYR A 140 1.97 8.96 17.45
C TYR A 140 1.30 7.66 17.02
N TYR A 141 1.12 6.73 17.95
CA TYR A 141 0.45 5.45 17.69
C TYR A 141 -1.02 5.66 17.26
N VAL A 142 -1.75 6.55 17.95
CA VAL A 142 -3.13 6.88 17.55
C VAL A 142 -3.18 7.50 16.14
N ALA A 143 -2.24 8.40 15.81
CA ALA A 143 -2.12 9.00 14.48
C ALA A 143 -1.73 7.98 13.38
N LEU A 144 -0.93 6.98 13.72
CA LEU A 144 -0.62 5.89 12.81
C LEU A 144 -1.86 5.04 12.52
N VAL A 145 -2.60 4.65 13.55
CA VAL A 145 -3.83 3.85 13.41
C VAL A 145 -4.91 4.63 12.66
N SER A 146 -4.98 5.95 12.80
CA SER A 146 -5.92 6.78 12.03
C SER A 146 -5.63 6.76 10.53
N SER A 147 -4.38 6.49 10.13
CA SER A 147 -3.99 6.41 8.72
C SER A 147 -4.33 5.07 8.03
N PHE A 148 -4.96 4.14 8.74
CA PHE A 148 -5.39 2.87 8.16
C PHE A 148 -6.55 3.07 7.20
N ASP A 149 -6.51 2.35 6.07
CA ASP A 149 -7.42 2.58 4.96
C ASP A 149 -8.79 1.91 5.20
N TRP A 150 -9.81 2.75 5.33
CA TRP A 150 -11.21 2.34 5.48
C TRP A 150 -12.00 2.36 4.17
N SER A 151 -11.35 2.50 3.01
CA SER A 151 -12.00 2.52 1.71
C SER A 151 -12.70 1.20 1.38
N ALA A 152 -13.76 1.27 0.58
CA ALA A 152 -14.50 0.09 0.12
C ALA A 152 -13.61 -0.86 -0.72
N ASN A 153 -12.58 -0.32 -1.38
CA ASN A 153 -11.63 -1.10 -2.18
C ASN A 153 -10.78 -2.04 -1.32
N MET A 154 -10.58 -1.74 -0.04
CA MET A 154 -9.91 -2.64 0.90
C MET A 154 -10.81 -3.78 1.39
N LYS A 155 -12.12 -3.68 1.19
CA LYS A 155 -13.09 -4.66 1.69
C LYS A 155 -13.18 -5.90 0.77
N CYS A 156 -13.12 -5.68 -0.54
CA CYS A 156 -13.36 -6.70 -1.56
C CYS A 156 -12.26 -6.67 -2.63
N LYS A 157 -11.00 -6.88 -2.21
CA LYS A 157 -9.88 -6.99 -3.16
C LYS A 157 -9.77 -8.43 -3.65
N ASP A 158 -9.72 -8.63 -4.96
CA ASP A 158 -9.70 -9.98 -5.56
C ASP A 158 -8.56 -10.83 -4.98
N GLY A 159 -8.91 -12.05 -4.56
CA GLY A 159 -7.96 -13.00 -3.98
C GLY A 159 -7.49 -12.65 -2.55
N MET A 160 -8.06 -11.63 -1.91
CA MET A 160 -7.66 -11.19 -0.57
C MET A 160 -8.83 -11.17 0.42
N PRO A 161 -8.56 -11.39 1.72
CA PRO A 161 -9.56 -11.18 2.78
C PRO A 161 -9.85 -9.68 2.96
N ASN A 162 -10.81 -9.35 3.82
CA ASN A 162 -11.12 -7.96 4.16
C ASN A 162 -9.94 -7.27 4.86
N LEU A 163 -9.37 -6.24 4.22
CA LEU A 163 -8.24 -5.44 4.69
C LEU A 163 -8.65 -4.08 5.28
N GLN A 164 -9.95 -3.75 5.23
CA GLN A 164 -10.48 -2.46 5.65
C GLN A 164 -10.13 -2.18 7.12
N GLY A 165 -9.50 -1.03 7.37
CA GLY A 165 -9.09 -0.60 8.71
C GLY A 165 -7.94 -1.39 9.32
N LYS A 166 -7.25 -2.22 8.53
CA LYS A 166 -6.12 -3.06 8.99
C LYS A 166 -4.78 -2.62 8.42
N ILE A 167 -4.79 -2.05 7.22
CA ILE A 167 -3.59 -1.68 6.47
C ILE A 167 -3.52 -0.17 6.28
N GLY A 168 -2.40 0.43 6.67
CA GLY A 168 -2.02 1.79 6.30
C GLY A 168 -0.93 1.77 5.25
N HIS A 169 -1.01 2.67 4.27
CA HIS A 169 -0.03 2.74 3.16
C HIS A 169 0.43 4.18 2.89
N MET A 170 0.15 5.08 3.86
CA MET A 170 0.55 6.49 3.83
C MET A 170 2.04 6.66 4.09
N THR A 171 2.62 7.78 3.65
CA THR A 171 4.03 8.07 3.91
C THR A 171 4.29 8.31 5.40
N GLN A 172 5.50 8.00 5.85
CA GLN A 172 5.91 8.28 7.22
C GLN A 172 5.83 9.78 7.56
N ASP A 173 6.09 10.65 6.59
CA ASP A 173 5.99 12.11 6.77
C ASP A 173 4.54 12.56 6.96
N TYR A 174 3.59 11.95 6.24
CA TYR A 174 2.16 12.19 6.45
C TYR A 174 1.74 11.81 7.87
N VAL A 175 2.08 10.59 8.32
CA VAL A 175 1.76 10.13 9.68
C VAL A 175 2.46 10.99 10.74
N GLY A 176 3.71 11.39 10.50
CA GLY A 176 4.43 12.33 11.36
C GLY A 176 3.73 13.68 11.47
N GLY A 177 3.20 14.20 10.35
CA GLY A 177 2.38 15.40 10.30
C GLY A 177 1.11 15.28 11.15
N LEU A 178 0.40 14.15 11.07
CA LEU A 178 -0.77 13.87 11.92
C LEU A 178 -0.42 13.82 13.41
N ALA A 179 0.79 13.41 13.77
CA ALA A 179 1.23 13.39 15.17
C ALA A 179 1.88 14.71 15.63
N GLY A 180 2.20 15.62 14.71
CA GLY A 180 2.95 16.85 14.97
C GLY A 180 4.43 16.62 15.28
N ILE A 181 5.05 15.59 14.68
CA ILE A 181 6.45 15.22 14.90
C ILE A 181 7.25 15.07 13.61
N SER A 182 8.58 15.15 13.72
CA SER A 182 9.48 14.96 12.58
C SER A 182 9.60 13.49 12.14
N GLY A 183 9.94 13.24 10.88
CA GLY A 183 10.21 11.89 10.38
C GLY A 183 11.32 11.14 11.14
N ARG A 184 12.34 11.85 11.65
CA ARG A 184 13.36 11.22 12.52
C ARG A 184 12.75 10.69 13.82
N THR A 185 11.79 11.41 14.38
CA THR A 185 11.06 10.97 15.58
C THR A 185 10.16 9.79 15.25
N CYS A 186 9.47 9.79 14.12
CA CYS A 186 8.67 8.66 13.65
C CYS A 186 9.50 7.38 13.57
N GLN A 187 10.71 7.43 12.99
CA GLN A 187 11.60 6.26 12.92
C GLN A 187 11.93 5.71 14.30
N ARG A 188 12.25 6.59 15.26
CA ARG A 188 12.55 6.18 16.64
C ARG A 188 11.34 5.55 17.34
N TYR A 189 10.14 6.07 17.09
CA TYR A 189 8.92 5.52 17.67
C TYR A 189 8.49 4.23 16.99
N ASN A 190 8.70 4.09 15.68
CA ASN A 190 8.50 2.86 14.94
C ASN A 190 9.33 1.71 15.51
N VAL A 191 10.62 1.94 15.79
CA VAL A 191 11.49 0.93 16.45
C VAL A 191 10.88 0.47 17.78
N VAL A 192 10.44 1.41 18.63
CA VAL A 192 9.83 1.05 19.93
C VAL A 192 8.53 0.26 19.72
N LEU A 193 7.65 0.71 18.83
CA LEU A 193 6.33 0.08 18.61
C LEU A 193 6.43 -1.28 17.89
N GLU A 194 7.39 -1.46 16.99
CA GLU A 194 7.58 -2.67 16.19
C GLU A 194 8.52 -3.68 16.86
N ASP A 195 9.69 -3.25 17.32
CA ASP A 195 10.74 -4.14 17.81
C ASP A 195 10.57 -4.47 19.29
N GLU A 196 10.31 -3.45 20.10
CA GLU A 196 10.24 -3.60 21.56
C GLU A 196 8.84 -4.03 22.02
N MET A 197 7.79 -3.40 21.48
CA MET A 197 6.41 -3.65 21.89
C MET A 197 5.63 -4.59 20.97
N LYS A 198 6.07 -4.91 19.75
CA LYS A 198 5.30 -5.77 18.80
C LYS A 198 3.83 -5.36 18.70
N MET A 199 3.57 -4.06 18.61
CA MET A 199 2.22 -3.47 18.47
C MET A 199 1.87 -3.19 17.02
N ILE A 200 2.88 -2.80 16.23
CA ILE A 200 2.75 -2.54 14.80
C ILE A 200 3.71 -3.43 14.03
N TYR A 201 3.40 -3.66 12.77
CA TYR A 201 4.30 -4.26 11.80
C TYR A 201 4.49 -3.30 10.63
N ILE A 202 5.74 -3.15 10.18
CA ILE A 202 6.09 -2.26 9.07
C ILE A 202 6.76 -3.07 7.96
N TYR A 203 6.01 -3.30 6.89
CA TYR A 203 6.57 -3.83 5.66
C TYR A 203 7.33 -2.72 4.94
N ARG A 204 8.65 -2.88 4.82
CA ARG A 204 9.54 -1.94 4.16
C ARG A 204 9.84 -2.42 2.76
N SER A 205 9.19 -1.81 1.76
CA SER A 205 9.43 -2.12 0.36
C SER A 205 10.80 -1.62 -0.11
N ASN A 206 11.53 -2.50 -0.79
CA ASN A 206 12.81 -2.17 -1.46
C ASN A 206 12.63 -1.95 -2.98
N ASP A 207 11.38 -1.99 -3.46
CA ASP A 207 11.03 -1.72 -4.83
C ASP A 207 10.61 -0.25 -5.02
N LYS A 208 10.57 0.18 -6.28
CA LYS A 208 10.23 1.54 -6.69
C LYS A 208 9.09 1.50 -7.67
N ILE A 209 8.28 2.55 -7.74
CA ILE A 209 7.32 2.76 -8.82
C ILE A 209 7.93 3.76 -9.80
N LYS A 210 7.73 3.54 -11.10
CA LYS A 210 8.04 4.54 -12.12
C LYS A 210 6.85 5.51 -12.18
N GLU A 211 7.09 6.74 -11.75
CA GLU A 211 6.14 7.85 -11.81
C GLU A 211 6.77 8.87 -12.77
N ASP A 212 6.20 8.98 -13.97
CA ASP A 212 6.77 9.69 -15.12
C ASP A 212 8.22 9.23 -15.45
N ASP A 213 9.15 10.17 -15.50
CA ASP A 213 10.60 9.94 -15.73
C ASP A 213 11.38 9.61 -14.45
N SER A 214 10.70 9.49 -13.30
CA SER A 214 11.34 9.33 -12.00
C SER A 214 10.98 8.01 -11.32
N LEU A 215 11.95 7.44 -10.59
CA LEU A 215 11.73 6.26 -9.75
C LEU A 215 11.49 6.69 -8.31
N ARG A 216 10.26 6.52 -7.83
CA ARG A 216 9.88 6.79 -6.45
C ARG A 216 9.87 5.49 -5.65
N GLN A 217 10.40 5.49 -4.44
CA GLN A 217 10.32 4.31 -3.57
C GLN A 217 8.86 4.03 -3.19
N ILE A 218 8.47 2.76 -3.22
CA ILE A 218 7.15 2.33 -2.72
C ILE A 218 7.04 2.71 -1.25
N THR A 219 5.89 3.26 -0.88
CA THR A 219 5.64 3.64 0.52
C THR A 219 5.58 2.39 1.40
N ASN A 220 6.04 2.53 2.64
CA ASN A 220 5.92 1.45 3.61
C ASN A 220 4.46 1.12 3.85
N CYS A 221 4.17 -0.16 4.09
CA CYS A 221 2.87 -0.60 4.56
C CYS A 221 2.94 -0.84 6.08
N TYR A 222 1.89 -0.44 6.76
CA TYR A 222 1.76 -0.48 8.21
C TYR A 222 0.53 -1.32 8.58
N SER A 223 0.64 -2.11 9.63
CA SER A 223 -0.52 -2.78 10.23
C SER A 223 -0.35 -2.88 11.73
N ARG A 224 -1.40 -3.32 12.43
CA ARG A 224 -1.19 -3.93 13.75
C ARG A 224 -0.35 -5.18 13.59
N TYR A 225 0.40 -5.53 14.64
CA TYR A 225 1.25 -6.72 14.60
C TYR A 225 0.45 -8.01 14.41
N GLU A 226 -0.79 -8.06 14.91
CA GLU A 226 -1.72 -9.19 14.72
C GLU A 226 -2.16 -9.37 13.26
N ASP A 227 -2.17 -8.29 12.46
CA ASP A 227 -2.54 -8.31 11.04
C ASP A 227 -1.29 -8.37 10.12
N LYS A 228 -0.14 -8.77 10.66
CA LYS A 228 1.14 -8.83 9.93
C LYS A 228 1.02 -9.60 8.61
N ASP A 229 0.41 -10.79 8.62
CA ASP A 229 0.32 -11.64 7.43
C ASP A 229 -0.53 -10.98 6.33
N LEU A 230 -1.56 -10.21 6.72
CA LEU A 230 -2.37 -9.43 5.80
C LEU A 230 -1.59 -8.26 5.19
N CYS A 231 -0.72 -7.64 5.98
CA CYS A 231 0.17 -6.58 5.53
C CYS A 231 1.19 -7.10 4.52
N GLU A 232 1.82 -8.23 4.79
CA GLU A 232 2.77 -8.88 3.86
C GLU A 232 2.08 -9.29 2.56
N MET A 233 0.88 -9.87 2.64
CA MET A 233 0.09 -10.25 1.47
C MET A 233 -0.27 -9.03 0.62
N TYR A 234 -0.77 -7.95 1.24
CA TYR A 234 -1.12 -6.72 0.54
C TYR A 234 0.10 -6.06 -0.10
N ALA A 235 1.20 -5.94 0.64
CA ALA A 235 2.40 -5.28 0.17
C ALA A 235 3.07 -6.07 -0.96
N SER A 236 3.12 -7.40 -0.86
CA SER A 236 3.70 -8.26 -1.91
C SER A 236 2.89 -8.18 -3.20
N ASP A 237 1.55 -8.24 -3.13
CA ASP A 237 0.69 -8.04 -4.31
C ASP A 237 0.87 -6.66 -4.94
N PHE A 238 1.07 -5.63 -4.11
CA PHE A 238 1.32 -4.28 -4.60
C PHE A 238 2.69 -4.15 -5.27
N GLU A 239 3.75 -4.73 -4.69
CA GLU A 239 5.07 -4.83 -5.32
C GLU A 239 5.01 -5.62 -6.64
N ASP A 240 4.28 -6.72 -6.67
CA ASP A 240 4.11 -7.55 -7.86
C ASP A 240 3.43 -6.80 -9.00
N LYS A 241 2.42 -5.98 -8.69
CA LYS A 241 1.64 -5.23 -9.69
C LYS A 241 2.32 -3.94 -10.12
N MET A 242 2.91 -3.20 -9.18
CA MET A 242 3.36 -1.82 -9.38
C MET A 242 4.88 -1.64 -9.29
N GLY A 243 5.58 -2.59 -8.67
CA GLY A 243 7.02 -2.55 -8.45
C GLY A 243 7.81 -2.62 -9.75
N TYR A 244 8.71 -1.67 -9.93
CA TYR A 244 9.54 -1.51 -11.12
C TYR A 244 10.52 -2.67 -11.28
N LYS A 245 11.13 -3.16 -10.19
CA LYS A 245 11.98 -4.34 -10.24
C LYS A 245 11.16 -5.58 -10.55
N HIS A 246 9.99 -5.76 -9.96
CA HIS A 246 9.13 -6.91 -10.26
C HIS A 246 8.61 -6.86 -11.70
N ARG A 247 8.23 -5.69 -12.21
CA ARG A 247 7.91 -5.48 -13.63
C ARG A 247 9.09 -5.84 -14.51
N ILE A 248 10.29 -5.27 -14.27
CA ILE A 248 11.51 -5.62 -15.05
C ILE A 248 11.88 -7.09 -14.94
N VAL A 249 11.78 -7.71 -13.77
CA VAL A 249 12.15 -9.12 -13.55
C VAL A 249 11.17 -10.02 -14.29
N ARG A 250 9.88 -9.69 -14.33
CA ARG A 250 8.90 -10.34 -15.22
C ARG A 250 9.20 -10.06 -16.71
N THR A 251 9.66 -8.85 -17.06
CA THR A 251 10.06 -8.53 -18.44
C THR A 251 11.46 -9.05 -18.83
N LYS A 252 12.25 -9.59 -17.89
CA LYS A 252 13.57 -10.14 -18.17
C LYS A 252 13.40 -11.53 -18.77
N LYS A 253 13.17 -11.54 -20.08
CA LYS A 253 13.84 -12.54 -20.92
C LYS A 253 15.31 -12.56 -20.50
N ASN A 254 15.89 -13.73 -20.29
CA ASN A 254 17.33 -13.80 -20.05
C ASN A 254 18.03 -13.06 -21.20
N LYS A 255 19.08 -12.29 -20.90
CA LYS A 255 19.78 -11.43 -21.88
C LYS A 255 20.07 -12.19 -23.18
N GLU A 256 20.50 -13.44 -23.06
CA GLU A 256 20.75 -14.35 -24.18
C GLU A 256 19.49 -14.64 -25.03
N GLN A 257 18.33 -14.81 -24.41
CA GLN A 257 17.06 -15.01 -25.10
C GLN A 257 16.57 -13.72 -25.78
N ALA A 258 16.79 -12.56 -25.17
CA ALA A 258 16.45 -11.27 -25.77
C ALA A 258 17.34 -10.97 -26.98
N ASP A 259 18.65 -11.18 -26.84
CA ASP A 259 19.63 -11.00 -27.91
C ASP A 259 19.40 -12.01 -29.05
N ASN A 260 19.08 -13.26 -28.75
CA ASN A 260 18.73 -14.26 -29.76
C ASN A 260 17.44 -13.89 -30.52
N ASN A 261 16.41 -13.43 -29.82
CA ASN A 261 15.16 -12.98 -30.46
C ASN A 261 15.39 -11.76 -31.37
N ARG A 262 16.24 -10.81 -30.95
CA ARG A 262 16.64 -9.66 -31.78
C ARG A 262 17.38 -10.11 -33.03
N ARG A 263 18.31 -11.05 -32.89
CA ARG A 263 19.03 -11.67 -34.02
C ARG A 263 18.07 -12.34 -35.00
N LEU A 264 17.14 -13.17 -34.52
CA LEU A 264 16.17 -13.88 -35.38
C LEU A 264 15.23 -12.90 -36.11
N ALA A 265 14.81 -11.81 -35.46
CA ALA A 265 14.01 -10.77 -36.10
C ALA A 265 14.78 -10.01 -37.20
N GLN A 266 16.07 -9.72 -36.99
CA GLN A 266 16.92 -9.10 -38.02
C GLN A 266 17.13 -10.03 -39.23
N ILE A 267 17.29 -11.33 -38.98
CA ILE A 267 17.41 -12.32 -40.05
C ILE A 267 16.09 -12.42 -40.84
N TYR A 268 14.94 -12.41 -40.15
CA TYR A 268 13.63 -12.36 -40.83
C TYR A 268 13.53 -11.17 -41.79
N ASN A 269 13.89 -9.96 -41.34
CA ASN A 269 13.84 -8.78 -42.21
C ASN A 269 14.77 -8.92 -43.42
N ARG A 270 15.98 -9.51 -43.24
CA ARG A 270 16.89 -9.82 -44.35
C ARG A 270 16.31 -10.82 -45.34
N ILE A 271 15.59 -11.84 -44.86
CA ILE A 271 14.87 -12.79 -45.71
C ILE A 271 13.79 -12.06 -46.51
N CYS A 272 13.04 -11.15 -45.88
CA CYS A 272 12.04 -10.31 -46.57
C CYS A 272 12.63 -9.41 -47.65
N GLU A 273 13.87 -8.96 -47.46
CA GLU A 273 14.63 -8.17 -48.44
C GLU A 273 15.23 -9.02 -49.59
N GLY A 274 15.00 -10.34 -49.59
CA GLY A 274 15.46 -11.26 -50.63
C GLY A 274 16.84 -11.87 -50.39
N TYR A 275 17.41 -11.73 -49.19
CA TYR A 275 18.72 -12.32 -48.83
C TYR A 275 18.58 -13.70 -48.15
N GLY A 276 17.52 -14.45 -48.45
CA GLY A 276 17.24 -15.76 -47.88
C GLY A 276 18.37 -16.77 -48.05
N ASP A 277 18.95 -16.83 -49.25
CA ASP A 277 20.02 -17.76 -49.63
C ASP A 277 21.35 -17.55 -48.89
N SER A 278 21.47 -16.47 -48.11
CA SER A 278 22.68 -16.15 -47.34
C SER A 278 22.76 -16.86 -45.97
N TYR A 279 21.73 -17.62 -45.61
CA TYR A 279 21.62 -18.32 -44.33
C TYR A 279 21.49 -19.83 -44.53
N ASP A 280 22.00 -20.61 -43.58
CA ASP A 280 21.84 -22.06 -43.58
C ASP A 280 20.40 -22.49 -43.21
N GLU A 281 20.05 -23.71 -43.59
CA GLU A 281 18.73 -24.30 -43.37
C GLU A 281 18.29 -24.31 -41.89
N ASP A 282 19.20 -24.60 -40.95
CA ASP A 282 18.90 -24.63 -39.51
C ASP A 282 18.58 -23.22 -38.98
N THR A 283 19.32 -22.21 -39.44
CA THR A 283 19.01 -20.80 -39.16
C THR A 283 17.64 -20.40 -39.70
N ILE A 284 17.32 -20.77 -40.95
CA ILE A 284 16.02 -20.47 -41.56
C ILE A 284 14.88 -21.16 -40.81
N ARG A 285 15.07 -22.42 -40.38
CA ARG A 285 14.10 -23.16 -39.55
C ARG A 285 13.85 -22.51 -38.20
N LYS A 286 14.90 -22.00 -37.54
CA LYS A 286 14.78 -21.25 -36.28
C LYS A 286 14.00 -19.94 -36.45
N VAL A 287 14.24 -19.22 -37.54
CA VAL A 287 13.50 -17.98 -37.85
C VAL A 287 12.03 -18.29 -38.17
N TYR A 288 11.75 -19.33 -38.95
CA TYR A 288 10.38 -19.78 -39.24
C TYR A 288 9.61 -20.12 -37.96
N LYS A 289 10.17 -20.98 -37.09
CA LYS A 289 9.57 -21.33 -35.79
C LYS A 289 9.32 -20.09 -34.92
N TYR A 290 10.26 -19.15 -34.88
CA TYR A 290 10.11 -17.89 -34.14
C TYR A 290 8.97 -17.02 -34.68
N VAL A 291 8.85 -16.87 -36.00
CA VAL A 291 7.79 -16.09 -36.65
C VAL A 291 6.42 -16.74 -36.45
N THR A 292 6.31 -18.06 -36.63
CA THR A 292 5.05 -18.81 -36.47
C THR A 292 4.55 -18.74 -35.03
N ASN A 293 5.42 -18.94 -34.04
CA ASN A 293 5.05 -18.79 -32.63
C ASN A 293 4.59 -17.37 -32.31
N LYS A 294 5.28 -16.35 -32.86
CA LYS A 294 4.88 -14.95 -32.66
C LYS A 294 3.53 -14.62 -33.28
N ASN A 295 3.26 -15.07 -34.49
CA ASN A 295 1.97 -14.87 -35.14
C ASN A 295 0.85 -15.59 -34.39
N LYS A 296 1.08 -16.82 -33.92
CA LYS A 296 0.10 -17.57 -33.12
C LYS A 296 -0.34 -16.79 -31.89
N THR A 297 0.59 -16.25 -31.11
CA THR A 297 0.27 -15.44 -29.93
C THR A 297 -0.55 -14.18 -30.26
N VAL A 298 -0.17 -13.48 -31.33
CA VAL A 298 -0.88 -12.27 -31.78
C VAL A 298 -2.30 -12.60 -32.24
N ILE A 299 -2.48 -13.71 -32.96
CA ILE A 299 -3.78 -14.18 -33.45
C ILE A 299 -4.68 -14.60 -32.27
N ASP A 300 -4.18 -15.41 -31.34
CA ASP A 300 -4.93 -15.85 -30.15
C ASP A 300 -5.43 -14.65 -29.33
N GLU A 301 -4.65 -13.57 -29.26
CA GLU A 301 -5.02 -12.35 -28.54
C GLU A 301 -6.05 -11.50 -29.30
N ILE A 302 -5.92 -11.40 -30.63
CA ILE A 302 -6.93 -10.78 -31.50
C ILE A 302 -8.27 -11.51 -31.33
N ASP A 303 -8.26 -12.85 -31.37
CA ASP A 303 -9.47 -13.68 -31.26
C ASP A 303 -10.12 -13.54 -29.87
N LYS A 304 -9.31 -13.48 -28.81
CA LYS A 304 -9.79 -13.21 -27.44
C LYS A 304 -10.42 -11.83 -27.29
N LYS A 305 -9.91 -10.82 -28.00
CA LYS A 305 -10.48 -9.46 -27.98
C LYS A 305 -11.73 -9.33 -28.86
N GLN A 306 -11.76 -10.01 -30.00
CA GLN A 306 -12.90 -9.99 -30.93
C GLN A 306 -14.08 -10.84 -30.45
N SER A 307 -13.86 -11.83 -29.57
CA SER A 307 -14.91 -12.64 -28.94
C SER A 307 -15.64 -11.95 -27.77
N GLN A 308 -15.27 -10.72 -27.41
CA GLN A 308 -15.93 -9.94 -26.37
C GLN A 308 -17.23 -9.31 -26.89
N GLU A 309 -18.29 -9.33 -26.08
CA GLU A 309 -19.64 -8.83 -26.44
C GLU A 309 -19.67 -7.30 -26.71
N TYR A 310 -18.68 -6.56 -26.19
CA TYR A 310 -18.53 -5.13 -26.40
C TYR A 310 -17.07 -4.75 -26.62
N MET A 311 -16.76 -4.07 -27.74
CA MET A 311 -15.44 -3.53 -28.05
C MET A 311 -15.48 -1.99 -28.04
N SER A 312 -14.66 -1.37 -27.19
CA SER A 312 -14.48 0.09 -27.17
C SER A 312 -13.72 0.59 -28.42
N SER A 313 -13.73 1.90 -28.66
CA SER A 313 -12.96 2.54 -29.73
C SER A 313 -11.45 2.35 -29.54
N SER A 314 -10.96 2.40 -28.31
CA SER A 314 -9.57 2.06 -27.97
C SER A 314 -9.24 0.58 -28.18
N ASP A 315 -10.18 -0.35 -27.96
CA ASP A 315 -9.96 -1.78 -28.25
C ASP A 315 -9.87 -2.05 -29.76
N LYS A 316 -10.61 -1.30 -30.59
CA LYS A 316 -10.52 -1.39 -32.05
C LYS A 316 -9.16 -0.95 -32.57
N ASP A 317 -8.64 0.16 -32.05
CA ASP A 317 -7.30 0.65 -32.40
C ASP A 317 -6.21 -0.30 -31.90
N TYR A 318 -6.40 -0.91 -30.71
CA TYR A 318 -5.52 -1.96 -30.19
C TYR A 318 -5.47 -3.19 -31.10
N VAL A 319 -6.62 -3.71 -31.52
CA VAL A 319 -6.71 -4.85 -32.45
C VAL A 319 -6.08 -4.51 -33.81
N LYS A 320 -6.28 -3.29 -34.32
CA LYS A 320 -5.65 -2.83 -35.57
C LYS A 320 -4.13 -2.79 -35.46
N ASN A 321 -3.60 -2.37 -34.31
CA ASN A 321 -2.16 -2.40 -34.06
C ASN A 321 -1.63 -3.84 -33.97
N LEU A 322 -2.34 -4.75 -33.30
CA LEU A 322 -1.97 -6.17 -33.27
C LEU A 322 -1.98 -6.79 -34.69
N GLN A 323 -2.96 -6.47 -35.52
CA GLN A 323 -3.01 -6.93 -36.91
C GLN A 323 -1.80 -6.46 -37.73
N SER A 324 -1.30 -5.25 -37.49
CA SER A 324 -0.10 -4.73 -38.16
C SER A 324 1.21 -5.42 -37.73
N GLN A 325 1.19 -6.16 -36.62
CA GLN A 325 2.34 -6.89 -36.09
C GLN A 325 2.42 -8.33 -36.62
N ILE A 326 1.38 -8.81 -37.32
CA ILE A 326 1.39 -10.12 -37.97
C ILE A 326 2.44 -10.10 -39.08
N ARG A 327 3.40 -11.02 -38.99
CA ARG A 327 4.49 -11.15 -39.95
C ARG A 327 4.08 -12.04 -41.10
N ASP A 328 4.55 -11.71 -42.29
CA ASP A 328 4.31 -12.53 -43.47
C ASP A 328 5.07 -13.86 -43.36
N THR A 329 4.32 -14.96 -43.41
CA THR A 329 4.85 -16.33 -43.42
C THR A 329 4.96 -16.90 -44.83
N LEU A 330 4.34 -16.28 -45.83
CA LEU A 330 4.39 -16.72 -47.24
C LEU A 330 5.80 -16.59 -47.81
N ILE A 331 6.61 -15.66 -47.27
CA ILE A 331 8.02 -15.51 -47.62
C ILE A 331 8.86 -16.77 -47.36
N PHE A 332 8.36 -17.72 -46.57
CA PHE A 332 9.04 -18.99 -46.33
C PHE A 332 8.66 -20.10 -47.32
N GLU A 333 7.67 -19.89 -48.19
CA GLU A 333 7.27 -20.86 -49.23
C GLU A 333 8.38 -21.09 -50.26
N GLN A 334 9.36 -20.18 -50.37
CA GLN A 334 10.56 -20.35 -51.19
C GLN A 334 11.54 -21.41 -50.65
N PHE A 335 11.31 -21.94 -49.45
CA PHE A 335 12.15 -22.95 -48.81
C PHE A 335 11.41 -24.29 -48.72
N ASP A 336 11.53 -25.11 -49.76
CA ASP A 336 10.77 -26.37 -49.92
C ASP A 336 10.97 -27.35 -48.74
N TYR A 337 12.15 -27.37 -48.13
CA TYR A 337 12.49 -28.23 -46.99
C TYR A 337 11.70 -27.90 -45.70
N LEU A 338 11.10 -26.71 -45.58
CA LEU A 338 10.23 -26.39 -44.44
C LEU A 338 8.88 -27.11 -44.53
N ASN A 339 8.47 -27.52 -45.74
CA ASN A 339 7.23 -28.26 -45.96
C ASN A 339 7.43 -29.78 -45.77
N GLU A 340 8.63 -30.31 -46.02
CA GLU A 340 8.94 -31.75 -45.90
C GLU A 340 8.93 -32.24 -44.44
N ASP A 341 9.36 -31.40 -43.48
CA ASP A 341 9.38 -31.72 -42.05
C ASP A 341 8.04 -31.56 -41.32
N SER A 342 6.99 -31.10 -42.02
CA SER A 342 5.64 -31.11 -41.45
C SER A 342 5.07 -32.53 -41.25
N GLN A 343 5.78 -33.57 -41.74
CA GLN A 343 5.41 -34.98 -41.59
C GLN A 343 6.19 -35.76 -40.52
N ASP A 344 7.33 -35.28 -40.01
CA ASP A 344 8.10 -35.99 -38.96
C ASP A 344 7.94 -35.29 -37.60
N GLY A 345 6.86 -35.64 -36.92
CA GLY A 345 6.62 -35.28 -35.53
C GLY A 345 7.60 -36.00 -34.61
N ASN A 346 8.76 -35.40 -34.33
CA ASN A 346 9.42 -35.53 -33.02
C ASN A 346 10.70 -34.67 -32.93
N SER A 347 10.63 -33.61 -32.14
CA SER A 347 11.69 -33.25 -31.19
C SER A 347 11.14 -32.18 -30.26
N ASP A 348 10.42 -32.65 -29.24
CA ASP A 348 10.10 -31.91 -28.02
C ASP A 348 11.40 -31.67 -27.23
N GLU A 349 12.18 -30.68 -27.66
CA GLU A 349 13.04 -29.95 -26.74
C GLU A 349 12.44 -28.55 -26.57
N ASP A 350 11.60 -28.44 -25.55
CA ASP A 350 11.00 -27.20 -25.07
C ASP A 350 12.07 -26.31 -24.41
N ILE A 351 12.97 -25.77 -25.25
CA ILE A 351 14.11 -24.93 -24.83
C ILE A 351 13.66 -23.48 -24.53
N TRP A 352 12.37 -23.15 -24.74
CA TRP A 352 11.92 -21.75 -24.78
C TRP A 352 10.86 -21.36 -23.75
N GLY A 353 10.44 -22.28 -22.87
CA GLY A 353 9.52 -22.00 -21.76
C GLY A 353 8.07 -21.77 -22.20
N GLU A 354 7.15 -21.82 -21.24
CA GLU A 354 5.71 -21.65 -21.48
C GLU A 354 5.37 -20.31 -22.16
N ILE A 355 4.26 -20.31 -22.88
CA ILE A 355 3.76 -19.21 -23.71
C ILE A 355 3.28 -18.06 -22.81
N ASP A 356 4.04 -16.97 -22.73
CA ASP A 356 3.59 -15.74 -22.08
C ASP A 356 2.77 -14.86 -23.04
N ALA A 357 1.58 -14.48 -22.56
CA ALA A 357 0.71 -13.48 -23.18
C ALA A 357 1.43 -12.13 -23.31
N ILE A 358 1.10 -11.34 -24.34
CA ILE A 358 1.69 -10.03 -24.58
C ILE A 358 1.24 -9.07 -23.46
N GLU A 359 1.99 -9.00 -22.36
CA GLU A 359 1.88 -7.88 -21.44
C GLU A 359 2.57 -6.66 -22.07
N ASN A 360 1.74 -5.71 -22.48
CA ASN A 360 2.08 -4.36 -22.95
C ASN A 360 3.32 -3.78 -22.25
N GLY A 361 4.39 -3.58 -23.01
CA GLY A 361 5.64 -3.05 -22.46
C GLY A 361 6.66 -2.57 -23.49
N TYR A 362 6.24 -2.00 -24.62
CA TYR A 362 7.13 -1.10 -25.36
C TYR A 362 6.83 0.33 -24.93
N THR A 363 7.86 1.02 -24.45
CA THR A 363 7.77 2.46 -24.16
C THR A 363 7.85 3.24 -25.47
N VAL A 364 7.19 4.40 -25.54
CA VAL A 364 7.24 5.31 -26.70
C VAL A 364 8.68 5.71 -27.05
N GLU A 365 9.58 5.68 -26.07
CA GLU A 365 11.02 5.91 -26.24
C GLU A 365 11.74 4.80 -27.04
N GLU A 366 11.31 3.53 -26.95
CA GLU A 366 11.90 2.44 -27.76
C GLU A 366 11.42 2.46 -29.22
N ILE A 367 10.34 3.18 -29.52
CA ILE A 367 9.85 3.42 -30.90
C ILE A 367 10.66 4.55 -31.56
N LEU A 368 11.23 5.48 -30.79
CA LEU A 368 12.00 6.63 -31.28
C LEU A 368 13.49 6.33 -31.52
N GLU A 369 14.03 5.23 -31.02
CA GLU A 369 15.42 4.78 -31.29
C GLU A 369 15.53 3.73 -32.40
N MET A 370 14.42 3.37 -33.05
CA MET A 370 14.47 2.57 -34.27
C MET A 370 14.78 3.49 -35.46
N PRO A 371 15.81 3.21 -36.29
CA PRO A 371 16.04 3.97 -37.50
C PRO A 371 14.81 3.84 -38.39
N THR A 372 14.24 4.99 -38.79
CA THR A 372 13.15 4.99 -39.75
C THR A 372 13.73 4.85 -41.16
N ALA A 373 12.97 4.30 -42.09
CA ALA A 373 13.39 4.15 -43.49
C ALA A 373 13.72 5.48 -44.20
N SER A 374 13.57 6.64 -43.53
CA SER A 374 14.04 7.94 -44.00
C SER A 374 15.51 8.25 -43.65
N ASP A 375 16.16 7.45 -42.79
CA ASP A 375 17.53 7.72 -42.31
C ASP A 375 18.61 6.98 -43.13
N VAL A 376 18.26 6.39 -44.28
CA VAL A 376 19.17 5.63 -45.15
C VAL A 376 19.24 6.20 -46.57
N VAL A 377 19.05 7.51 -46.73
CA VAL A 377 19.44 8.21 -47.97
C VAL A 377 20.46 9.29 -47.66
N ALA A 378 21.73 8.87 -47.66
CA ALA A 378 22.89 9.64 -48.09
C ALA A 378 23.92 8.68 -48.69
#